data_AF-A0A7G1IVJ2-F1
#
_entry.id   AF-A0A7G1IVJ2-F1
#
_cell.length_a   1.000
_cell.length_b   1.000
_cell.length_c   1.000
_cell.angle_alpha   90.00
_cell.angle_beta   90.00
_cell.angle_gamma   90.00
#
_symmetry.space_group_name_H-M   'P 1'
#
loop_
_entity.id
_entity.type
_entity.pdbx_description
1 polymer ?
#
loop_
_entity_poly.entity_id
_entity_poly.type
_entity_poly.pdbx_seq_one_letter_code
_entity_poly.pdbx_strand_id
1 'polypeptide(L)' 'MFSEQRRREEQALLAQDYALEQAEEKGLKKGLVNLVRQHLLTAEVASQQLGMTVTEFEALL' A
#
# COMPACT_ATOMS: atom_id res chain seq x y z
N MET A 1 28.72 -2.28 -24.90
CA MET A 1 28.39 -0.92 -24.41
C MET A 1 26.87 -0.69 -24.24
N PHE A 2 26.00 -1.24 -25.10
CA PHE A 2 24.54 -1.02 -25.02
C PHE A 2 23.77 -1.85 -23.96
N SER A 3 24.34 -2.95 -23.46
CA SER A 3 23.65 -3.91 -22.57
C SER A 3 23.52 -3.45 -21.11
N GLU A 4 24.53 -2.75 -20.58
CA GLU A 4 24.52 -2.26 -19.19
C GLU A 4 23.51 -1.12 -18.99
N GLN A 5 23.38 -0.24 -19.98
CA GLN A 5 22.46 0.90 -19.93
C GLN A 5 21.00 0.46 -19.98
N ARG A 6 20.67 -0.49 -20.88
CA ARG A 6 19.33 -1.09 -20.98
C ARG A 6 18.93 -1.82 -19.69
N ARG A 7 19.86 -2.55 -19.06
CA ARG A 7 19.60 -3.22 -17.77
C ARG A 7 19.31 -2.21 -16.65
N ARG A 8 20.01 -1.07 -16.63
CA ARG A 8 19.75 0.02 -15.68
C ARG A 8 18.40 0.70 -15.91
N GLU A 9 18.05 0.96 -17.16
CA GLU A 9 16.74 1.54 -17.51
C GLU A 9 15.59 0.60 -17.10
N GLU A 10 15.70 -0.70 -17.37
CA GLU A 10 14.71 -1.70 -16.95
C GLU A 10 14.63 -1.82 -15.41
N GLN A 11 15.76 -1.80 -14.70
CA GLN A 11 15.77 -1.81 -13.23
C GLN A 11 15.16 -0.55 -12.61
N ALA A 12 15.40 0.63 -13.21
CA ALA A 12 14.82 1.88 -12.74
C ALA A 12 13.30 1.91 -12.95
N LEU A 13 12.82 1.35 -14.06
CA LEU A 13 11.39 1.22 -14.33
C LEU A 13 10.72 0.30 -13.30
N LEU A 14 11.29 -0.88 -13.05
CA LEU A 14 10.78 -1.82 -12.04
C LEU A 14 10.79 -1.22 -10.62
N ALA A 15 11.83 -0.47 -10.27
CA ALA A 15 11.91 0.21 -8.97
C ALA A 15 10.85 1.32 -8.83
N GLN A 16 10.55 2.02 -9.93
CA GLN A 16 9.47 3.02 -9.95
C GLN A 16 8.11 2.36 -9.78
N ASP A 17 7.84 1.28 -10.50
CA ASP A 17 6.57 0.54 -10.39
C ASP A 17 6.38 0.00 -8.97
N TYR A 18 7.43 -0.58 -8.37
CA TYR A 18 7.40 -1.05 -6.99
C TYR A 18 7.18 0.09 -5.99
N ALA A 19 7.78 1.26 -6.21
CA ALA A 19 7.59 2.42 -5.35
C ALA A 19 6.17 2.98 -5.44
N LEU A 20 5.57 2.97 -6.63
CA LEU A 20 4.18 3.39 -6.85
C LEU A 20 3.20 2.43 -6.17
N GLU A 21 3.35 1.12 -6.40
CA GLU A 21 2.51 0.10 -5.76
C GLU A 21 2.55 0.19 -4.23
N GLN A 22 3.76 0.36 -3.67
CA GLN A 22 3.95 0.58 -2.23
C GLN A 22 3.33 1.89 -1.73
N ALA A 23 3.37 2.96 -2.53
CA ALA A 23 2.77 4.23 -2.16
C ALA A 23 1.24 4.16 -2.16
N GLU A 24 0.65 3.47 -3.13
CA GLU A 24 -0.79 3.21 -3.20
C GLU A 24 -1.26 2.35 -2.03
N GLU A 25 -0.57 1.25 -1.73
CA GLU A 25 -0.91 0.35 -0.61
C GLU A 25 -0.84 1.09 0.73
N LYS A 26 0.22 1.87 0.95
CA LYS A 26 0.39 2.68 2.18
C LYS A 26 -0.63 3.81 2.27
N GLY A 27 -0.97 4.42 1.13
CA GLY A 27 -1.99 5.48 1.04
C GLY A 27 -3.37 4.95 1.40
N LEU A 28 -3.74 3.80 0.82
CA LEU A 28 -5.01 3.12 1.10
C LEU A 28 -5.11 2.71 2.58
N LYS A 29 -4.07 2.07 3.13
CA LYS A 29 -4.01 1.70 4.55
C LYS A 29 -4.21 2.91 5.47
N LYS A 30 -3.49 4.01 5.24
CA LYS A 30 -3.62 5.24 6.03
C LYS A 30 -5.01 5.87 5.87
N GLY A 31 -5.58 5.87 4.67
CA GLY A 31 -6.91 6.40 4.41
C GLY A 31 -7.99 5.65 5.20
N LEU A 32 -7.96 4.31 5.15
CA LEU A 32 -8.91 3.47 5.87
C LEU A 32 -8.78 3.61 7.40
N VAL A 33 -7.55 3.61 7.93
CA VAL A 33 -7.28 3.87 9.36
C VAL A 33 -7.84 5.22 9.79
N ASN A 34 -7.65 6.27 8.98
CA ASN A 34 -8.17 7.59 9.30
C ASN A 34 -9.71 7.62 9.30
N LEU A 35 -10.37 6.96 8.35
CA LEU A 35 -11.84 6.86 8.33
C LEU A 35 -12.39 6.12 9.56
N VAL A 36 -11.71 5.06 10.01
CA VAL A 36 -12.10 4.33 11.22
C VAL A 36 -11.89 5.19 12.47
N ARG A 37 -10.75 5.89 12.60
CA ARG A 37 -10.51 6.82 13.70
C ARG A 37 -11.53 7.96 13.75
N GLN A 38 -11.97 8.45 12.59
CA GLN A 38 -13.04 9.46 12.50
C GLN A 38 -14.45 8.89 12.69
N HIS A 39 -14.58 7.59 13.01
CA HIS A 39 -15.86 6.88 13.18
C HIS A 39 -16.76 6.95 11.93
N LEU A 40 -16.16 7.17 10.75
CA LEU A 40 -16.84 7.19 9.45
C LEU A 40 -16.92 5.78 8.84
N LEU A 41 -16.09 4.85 9.31
CA LEU A 41 -16.02 3.47 8.86
C LEU A 41 -15.79 2.54 10.06
N THR A 42 -16.28 1.30 10.02
CA THR A 42 -15.98 0.29 11.04
C THR A 42 -14.67 -0.44 10.71
N ALA A 43 -13.94 -0.87 11.76
CA ALA A 43 -12.72 -1.66 11.60
C ALA A 43 -12.93 -2.94 10.77
N GLU A 44 -14.13 -3.52 10.85
CA GLU A 44 -14.51 -4.75 10.14
C GLU A 44 -14.67 -4.56 8.62
N VAL A 45 -15.15 -3.39 8.18
CA VAL A 45 -15.21 -3.06 6.74
C VAL A 45 -13.82 -2.66 6.24
N ALA A 46 -13.05 -1.93 7.04
CA ALA A 46 -11.69 -1.52 6.70
C ALA A 46 -10.73 -2.72 6.58
N SER A 47 -10.83 -3.69 7.48
CA SER A 47 -9.99 -4.90 7.46
C SER A 47 -10.28 -5.76 6.23
N GLN A 48 -11.55 -5.89 5.85
CA GLN A 48 -11.95 -6.60 4.63
C GLN A 48 -11.40 -5.93 3.36
N GLN A 49 -11.39 -4.60 3.29
CA GLN A 49 -10.80 -3.86 2.16
C GLN A 49 -9.28 -4.06 2.03
N LEU A 50 -8.60 -4.32 3.16
CA LEU A 50 -7.18 -4.60 3.19
C LEU A 50 -6.84 -6.10 3.11
N GLY A 51 -7.86 -6.97 3.03
CA GLY A 51 -7.67 -8.42 2.99
C GLY A 51 -7.02 -8.99 4.26
N MET A 52 -7.19 -8.31 5.41
CA MET A 52 -6.64 -8.74 6.71
C MET A 52 -7.74 -8.95 7.75
N THR A 53 -7.40 -9.59 8.86
CA THR A 53 -8.33 -9.81 9.97
C THR A 53 -8.63 -8.51 10.70
N VAL A 54 -9.78 -8.44 11.38
CA VAL A 54 -10.15 -7.28 12.20
C VAL A 54 -9.09 -7.03 13.27
N THR A 55 -8.56 -8.09 13.90
CA THR A 55 -7.51 -7.99 14.92
C THR A 55 -6.20 -7.41 14.38
N GLU A 56 -5.77 -7.83 13.18
CA GLU A 56 -4.58 -7.27 12.53
C GLU A 56 -4.77 -5.79 12.19
N PHE A 57 -5.97 -5.41 11.76
CA PHE A 57 -6.30 -4.02 11.48
C PHE A 57 -6.33 -3.17 12.77
N GLU A 58 -6.95 -3.68 13.84
CA GLU A 58 -7.00 -2.99 15.14
C GLU A 58 -5.62 -2.76 15.74
N ALA A 59 -4.65 -3.65 15.48
CA ALA A 59 -3.26 -3.44 15.87
C ALA A 59 -2.58 -2.25 15.16
N LEU A 60 -3.17 -1.73 14.07
CA LEU A 60 -2.68 -0.57 13.32
C LEU A 60 -3.38 0.75 13.70
N LEU A 61 -4.48 0.69 14.49
CA LEU A 61 -5.25 1.86 14.94
C LEU A 61 -4.56 2.63 16.05
#